data_AF-A0A453QM14-F1
#
_entry.id   AF-A0A453QM14-F1
#
_cell.length_a   1.000
_cell.length_b   1.000
_cell.length_c   1.000
_cell.angle_alpha   90.00
_cell.angle_beta   90.00
_cell.angle_gamma   90.00
#
_symmetry.space_group_name_H-M   'P 1'
#
loop_
_entity.id
_entity.type
_entity.pdbx_description
1 polymer ?
#
loop_
_entity_poly.entity_id
_entity_poly.type
_entity_poly.pdbx_seq_one_letter_code
_entity_poly.pdbx_strand_id
1 'polypeptide(L)'
;MAMQGRTGIALIAALCAVCLLPGLATAQLRVGFYQKSCPNAEALVRQAVAAAFTKDAGIAAGLIRLHFHDCFVRGCDASVLLATNPGGGRTERVAPPNNPSLRGFEVIDAAKAALERSCPRTVSCADILAFAARDSITLTGNVVYSVPAGRRDGSISREEDANNNLPPPTFTAQQLIDRFKNKTLTAEEMVLLSGAHTVGRSFCSSFVDRIWNGNTPI
;
A
#
# COMPACT_ATOMS: atom_id res chain seq x y z
N MET A 1 49.83 31.51 30.97
CA MET A 1 49.21 31.36 29.63
C MET A 1 49.01 29.88 29.35
N ALA A 2 47.88 29.28 29.74
CA ALA A 2 47.59 27.86 29.44
C ALA A 2 46.08 27.52 29.47
N MET A 3 45.19 28.51 29.24
CA MET A 3 43.73 28.30 29.28
C MET A 3 43.04 28.36 27.90
N GLN A 4 43.75 28.70 26.82
CA GLN A 4 43.15 28.86 25.48
C GLN A 4 43.04 27.57 24.65
N GLY A 5 43.80 26.51 24.97
CA GLY A 5 43.79 25.27 24.19
C GLY A 5 42.68 24.27 24.57
N ARG A 6 42.20 24.30 25.82
CA ARG A 6 41.18 23.36 26.32
C ARG A 6 39.76 23.70 25.88
N THR A 7 39.46 24.99 25.70
CA THR A 7 38.14 25.46 25.28
C THR A 7 37.85 25.13 23.81
N GLY A 8 38.84 25.25 22.92
CA GLY A 8 38.68 24.93 21.50
C GLY A 8 38.41 23.44 21.22
N ILE A 9 39.10 22.54 21.93
CA ILE A 9 38.91 21.09 21.78
C ILE A 9 37.54 20.65 22.30
N ALA A 10 37.08 21.24 23.42
CA ALA A 10 35.74 20.97 23.96
C ALA A 10 34.61 21.45 23.03
N LEU A 11 34.79 22.60 22.36
CA LEU A 11 33.83 23.14 21.39
C LEU A 11 33.73 22.27 20.12
N ILE A 12 34.85 21.75 19.61
CA ILE A 12 34.85 20.87 18.42
C ILE A 12 34.22 19.51 18.74
N ALA A 13 34.51 18.94 19.91
CA ALA A 13 33.90 17.70 20.36
C ALA A 13 32.38 17.83 20.57
N ALA A 14 31.93 18.96 21.11
CA ALA A 14 30.50 19.26 21.27
C ALA A 14 29.77 19.43 19.93
N LEU A 15 30.40 20.07 18.93
CA LEU A 15 29.83 20.25 17.59
C LEU A 15 29.68 18.91 16.84
N CYS A 16 30.65 18.01 16.96
CA CYS A 16 30.57 16.65 16.39
C CYS A 16 29.49 15.79 17.05
N ALA A 17 29.27 15.93 18.37
CA ALA A 17 28.23 15.19 19.08
C ALA A 17 26.80 15.58 18.66
N VAL A 18 26.58 16.84 18.27
CA VAL A 18 25.28 17.32 17.76
C VAL A 18 24.97 16.73 16.37
N CYS A 19 25.98 16.49 15.53
CA CYS A 19 25.82 15.86 14.21
C CYS A 19 25.58 14.34 14.27
N LEU A 20 25.84 13.71 15.42
CA LEU A 20 25.68 12.27 15.66
C LEU A 20 24.39 11.91 16.39
N LEU A 21 23.57 12.91 16.75
CA LEU A 21 22.21 12.65 17.21
C LEU A 21 21.43 12.07 16.03
N PRO A 22 20.93 10.82 16.09
CA PRO A 22 19.95 10.37 15.13
C PRO A 22 18.78 11.33 15.28
N GLY A 23 18.59 12.21 14.30
CA GLY A 23 17.37 12.99 14.20
C GLY A 23 16.24 11.97 14.26
N LEU A 24 15.37 12.09 15.27
CA LEU A 24 14.09 11.41 15.29
C LEU A 24 13.28 11.99 14.12
N ALA A 25 13.58 11.51 12.90
CA ALA A 25 12.80 11.79 11.73
C ALA A 25 11.49 11.04 11.94
N THR A 26 10.51 11.72 12.52
CA THR A 26 9.12 11.29 12.44
C THR A 26 8.73 11.42 10.97
N ALA A 27 8.93 10.34 10.20
CA ALA A 27 8.45 10.23 8.83
C ALA A 27 6.93 10.04 8.85
N GLN A 28 6.21 11.07 9.33
CA GLN A 28 4.79 11.03 9.50
C GLN A 28 4.13 11.32 8.16
N LEU A 29 3.25 10.42 7.73
CA LEU A 29 2.45 10.62 6.53
C LEU A 29 1.62 11.90 6.71
N ARG A 30 1.50 12.69 5.64
CA ARG A 30 0.70 13.91 5.65
C ARG A 30 -0.03 14.12 4.35
N VAL A 31 -1.22 14.72 4.43
CA VAL A 31 -1.94 15.18 3.26
C VAL A 31 -1.11 16.26 2.57
N GLY A 32 -1.00 16.20 1.24
CA GLY A 32 -0.21 17.17 0.48
C GLY A 32 1.30 16.99 0.61
N PHE A 33 1.79 15.79 0.95
CA PHE A 33 3.24 15.50 1.05
C PHE A 33 4.03 15.97 -0.18
N TYR A 34 3.44 15.80 -1.38
CA TYR A 34 4.04 16.16 -2.67
C TYR A 34 3.72 17.58 -3.17
N GLN A 35 3.03 18.44 -2.39
CA GLN A 35 2.57 19.76 -2.86
C GLN A 35 3.68 20.64 -3.45
N LYS A 36 4.92 20.51 -2.96
CA LYS A 36 6.08 21.27 -3.48
C LYS A 36 6.90 20.49 -4.51
N SER A 37 7.12 19.20 -4.28
CA SER A 37 8.04 18.38 -5.09
C SER A 37 7.41 17.78 -6.34
N CYS A 38 6.10 17.49 -6.30
CA CYS A 38 5.33 17.05 -7.46
C CYS A 38 3.86 17.50 -7.32
N PRO A 39 3.56 18.78 -7.59
CA PRO A 39 2.22 19.36 -7.33
C PRO A 39 1.07 18.63 -8.05
N ASN A 40 1.36 18.03 -9.21
CA ASN A 40 0.38 17.30 -10.02
C ASN A 40 0.29 15.81 -9.70
N ALA A 41 0.95 15.32 -8.64
CA ALA A 41 1.08 13.89 -8.38
C ALA A 41 -0.28 13.16 -8.31
N GLU A 42 -1.17 13.59 -7.42
CA GLU A 42 -2.49 12.98 -7.26
C GLU A 42 -3.36 13.10 -8.52
N ALA A 43 -3.24 14.22 -9.25
CA ALA A 43 -3.99 14.43 -10.48
C ALA A 43 -3.57 13.47 -11.59
N LEU A 44 -2.26 13.21 -11.74
CA LEU A 44 -1.74 12.27 -12.73
C LEU A 44 -2.16 10.82 -12.42
N VAL A 45 -2.16 10.42 -11.14
CA VAL A 45 -2.69 9.10 -10.74
C VAL A 45 -4.17 9.01 -11.08
N ARG A 46 -4.97 10.01 -10.70
CA ARG A 46 -6.41 10.04 -11.00
C ARG A 46 -6.71 9.91 -12.48
N GLN A 47 -5.94 10.60 -13.34
CA GLN A 47 -6.11 10.51 -14.79
C GLN A 47 -5.85 9.10 -15.31
N ALA A 48 -4.78 8.44 -14.84
CA ALA A 48 -4.49 7.05 -15.23
C ALA A 48 -5.61 6.09 -14.79
N VAL A 49 -6.09 6.24 -13.55
CA VAL A 49 -7.19 5.43 -13.00
C VAL A 49 -8.49 5.66 -13.78
N ALA A 50 -8.87 6.92 -14.02
CA ALA A 50 -10.08 7.25 -14.77
C ALA A 50 -10.03 6.70 -16.21
N ALA A 51 -8.90 6.85 -16.90
CA ALA A 51 -8.72 6.33 -18.25
C ALA A 51 -8.82 4.80 -18.32
N ALA A 52 -8.33 4.08 -17.29
CA ALA A 52 -8.48 2.64 -17.18
C ALA A 52 -9.94 2.25 -16.87
N PHE A 53 -10.58 2.98 -15.95
CA PHE A 53 -11.96 2.74 -15.53
C PHE A 53 -12.96 2.89 -16.68
N THR A 54 -12.75 3.87 -17.58
CA THR A 54 -13.59 4.02 -18.79
C THR A 54 -13.54 2.79 -19.70
N LYS A 55 -12.44 2.01 -19.67
CA LYS A 55 -12.27 0.80 -20.49
C LYS A 55 -12.77 -0.46 -19.77
N ASP A 56 -12.48 -0.59 -18.48
CA ASP A 56 -12.95 -1.67 -17.61
C ASP A 56 -13.30 -1.10 -16.24
N ALA A 57 -14.61 -0.95 -15.97
CA ALA A 57 -15.09 -0.46 -14.67
C ALA A 57 -14.65 -1.36 -13.50
N GLY A 58 -14.34 -2.63 -13.77
CA GLY A 58 -13.84 -3.58 -12.79
C GLY A 58 -12.45 -3.23 -12.25
N ILE A 59 -11.70 -2.34 -12.92
CA ILE A 59 -10.36 -1.95 -12.49
C ILE A 59 -10.37 -1.22 -11.14
N ALA A 60 -11.44 -0.46 -10.85
CA ALA A 60 -11.58 0.26 -9.59
C ALA A 60 -11.57 -0.71 -8.40
N ALA A 61 -12.39 -1.77 -8.45
CA ALA A 61 -12.39 -2.80 -7.42
C ALA A 61 -11.04 -3.55 -7.35
N GLY A 62 -10.38 -3.75 -8.49
CA GLY A 62 -9.04 -4.32 -8.56
C GLY A 62 -7.99 -3.51 -7.80
N LEU A 63 -7.98 -2.19 -8.00
CA LEU A 63 -7.02 -1.27 -7.37
C LEU A 63 -7.27 -1.09 -5.86
N ILE A 64 -8.54 -1.06 -5.44
CA ILE A 64 -8.90 -1.07 -4.01
C ILE A 64 -8.35 -2.33 -3.34
N ARG A 65 -8.58 -3.50 -3.96
CA ARG A 65 -8.07 -4.79 -3.47
C ARG A 65 -6.54 -4.84 -3.50
N LEU A 66 -5.91 -4.31 -4.55
CA LEU A 66 -4.45 -4.29 -4.66
C LEU A 66 -3.80 -3.48 -3.52
N HIS A 67 -4.38 -2.34 -3.15
CA HIS A 67 -3.90 -1.56 -2.00
C HIS A 67 -4.13 -2.26 -0.65
N PHE A 68 -5.28 -2.94 -0.48
CA PHE A 68 -5.52 -3.78 0.70
C PHE A 68 -4.45 -4.88 0.83
N HIS A 69 -4.15 -5.57 -0.27
CA HIS A 69 -3.15 -6.64 -0.29
C HIS A 69 -1.73 -6.15 0.00
N ASP A 70 -1.36 -4.96 -0.50
CA ASP A 70 -0.12 -4.28 -0.15
C ASP A 70 -0.07 -4.02 1.37
N CYS A 71 -1.04 -3.28 1.90
CA CYS A 71 -1.03 -2.89 3.31
C CYS A 71 -1.08 -4.06 4.31
N PHE A 72 -1.70 -5.18 3.92
CA PHE A 72 -1.77 -6.36 4.78
C PHE A 72 -0.46 -7.16 4.81
N VAL A 73 0.47 -6.97 3.88
CA VAL A 73 1.73 -7.70 3.78
C VAL A 73 2.88 -6.73 3.97
N ARG A 74 3.61 -6.83 5.09
CA ARG A 74 4.74 -5.93 5.45
C ARG A 74 4.39 -4.43 5.56
N GLY A 75 3.14 -4.04 5.38
CA GLY A 75 2.67 -2.66 5.42
C GLY A 75 2.49 -2.09 4.02
N CYS A 76 1.98 -0.87 3.89
CA CYS A 76 1.77 -0.25 2.58
C CYS A 76 3.11 0.22 1.98
N ASP A 77 3.88 -0.70 1.41
CA ASP A 77 5.25 -0.47 0.94
C ASP A 77 5.46 -0.84 -0.55
N ALA A 78 4.39 -1.07 -1.31
CA ALA A 78 4.43 -1.50 -2.70
C ALA A 78 5.15 -2.84 -2.95
N SER A 79 5.42 -3.65 -1.92
CA SER A 79 6.03 -4.98 -2.07
C SER A 79 5.22 -5.90 -3.00
N VAL A 80 3.88 -5.79 -2.96
CA VAL A 80 2.97 -6.53 -3.85
C VAL A 80 3.21 -6.27 -5.35
N LEU A 81 3.85 -5.14 -5.70
CA LEU A 81 4.16 -4.77 -7.08
C LEU A 81 5.42 -5.46 -7.61
N LEU A 82 6.21 -6.15 -6.80
CA LEU A 82 7.42 -6.81 -7.28
C LEU A 82 7.07 -8.12 -8.01
N ALA A 83 7.36 -8.16 -9.32
CA ALA A 83 7.23 -9.37 -10.12
C ALA A 83 8.42 -10.33 -9.98
N THR A 84 9.58 -9.80 -9.58
CA THR A 84 10.83 -10.57 -9.42
C THR A 84 11.64 -10.01 -8.27
N ASN A 85 12.35 -10.87 -7.54
CA ASN A 85 13.33 -10.47 -6.53
C ASN A 85 14.76 -10.60 -7.06
N PRO A 86 15.65 -9.60 -6.86
CA PRO A 86 17.06 -9.70 -7.27
C PRO A 86 17.81 -10.90 -6.68
N GLY A 87 17.47 -11.31 -5.45
CA GLY A 87 18.06 -12.46 -4.76
C GLY A 87 17.41 -13.81 -5.07
N GLY A 88 16.48 -13.87 -6.02
CA GLY A 88 15.68 -15.05 -6.30
C GLY A 88 14.52 -15.26 -5.30
N GLY A 89 13.77 -16.35 -5.48
CA GLY A 89 12.58 -16.68 -4.69
C GLY A 89 11.26 -16.22 -5.31
N ARG A 90 10.15 -16.65 -4.70
CA ARG A 90 8.78 -16.37 -5.15
C ARG A 90 8.24 -15.09 -4.50
N THR A 91 7.74 -14.17 -5.30
CA THR A 91 7.16 -12.90 -4.80
C THR A 91 5.72 -13.08 -4.35
N GLU A 92 5.14 -12.05 -3.72
CA GLU A 92 3.72 -12.05 -3.36
C GLU A 92 2.81 -12.23 -4.56
N ARG A 93 3.22 -11.77 -5.75
CA ARG A 93 2.39 -11.85 -6.96
C ARG A 93 2.00 -13.28 -7.34
N VAL A 94 2.82 -14.27 -7.00
CA VAL A 94 2.54 -15.69 -7.31
C VAL A 94 1.78 -16.43 -6.20
N ALA A 95 1.52 -15.77 -5.08
CA ALA A 95 0.79 -16.38 -3.96
C ALA A 95 -0.65 -16.76 -4.37
N PRO A 96 -1.21 -17.88 -3.87
CA PRO A 96 -2.59 -18.28 -4.11
C PRO A 96 -3.66 -17.18 -3.96
N PRO A 97 -3.63 -16.30 -2.94
CA PRO A 97 -4.61 -15.21 -2.85
C PRO A 97 -4.43 -14.13 -3.92
N ASN A 98 -3.31 -14.12 -4.65
CA ASN A 98 -2.91 -13.07 -5.59
C ASN A 98 -2.92 -13.51 -7.06
N ASN A 99 -2.54 -14.75 -7.37
CA ASN A 99 -2.45 -15.27 -8.73
C ASN A 99 -3.60 -16.24 -9.04
N PRO A 100 -4.42 -16.02 -10.09
CA PRO A 100 -4.42 -14.90 -11.05
C PRO A 100 -5.42 -13.79 -10.64
N SER A 101 -5.66 -13.60 -9.35
CA SER A 101 -6.82 -12.84 -8.85
C SER A 101 -6.60 -11.32 -8.76
N LEU A 102 -5.38 -10.85 -8.49
CA LEU A 102 -5.04 -9.43 -8.49
C LEU A 102 -4.96 -8.91 -9.93
N ARG A 103 -5.38 -7.65 -10.11
CA ARG A 103 -5.39 -6.95 -11.41
C ARG A 103 -5.21 -5.45 -11.20
N GLY A 104 -4.84 -4.72 -12.26
CA GLY A 104 -4.61 -3.28 -12.22
C GLY A 104 -3.15 -2.88 -12.05
N PHE A 105 -2.21 -3.83 -12.12
CA PHE A 105 -0.77 -3.54 -12.10
C PHE A 105 -0.38 -2.58 -13.24
N GLU A 106 -0.96 -2.77 -14.42
CA GLU A 106 -0.75 -1.94 -15.61
C GLU A 106 -1.22 -0.48 -15.43
N VAL A 107 -2.23 -0.24 -14.58
CA VAL A 107 -2.69 1.11 -14.26
C VAL A 107 -1.69 1.81 -13.35
N ILE A 108 -1.12 1.08 -12.39
CA ILE A 108 -0.06 1.57 -11.51
C ILE A 108 1.20 1.89 -12.34
N ASP A 109 1.57 1.03 -13.29
CA ASP A 109 2.68 1.27 -14.22
C ASP A 109 2.44 2.52 -15.08
N ALA A 110 1.22 2.70 -15.61
CA ALA A 110 0.86 3.88 -16.40
C ALA A 110 0.92 5.17 -15.58
N ALA A 111 0.39 5.16 -14.35
CA ALA A 111 0.49 6.27 -13.41
C ALA A 111 1.94 6.59 -13.07
N LYS A 112 2.75 5.56 -12.75
CA LYS A 112 4.18 5.71 -12.44
C LYS A 112 4.94 6.30 -13.63
N ALA A 113 4.71 5.84 -14.85
CA ALA A 113 5.35 6.38 -16.03
C ALA A 113 4.99 7.86 -16.27
N ALA A 114 3.73 8.26 -16.03
CA ALA A 114 3.32 9.66 -16.13
C ALA A 114 4.01 10.53 -15.06
N LEU A 115 4.08 10.02 -13.82
CA LEU A 115 4.74 10.70 -12.71
C LEU A 115 6.24 10.84 -12.93
N GLU A 116 6.93 9.80 -13.37
CA GLU A 116 8.39 9.86 -13.61
C GLU A 116 8.76 10.83 -14.74
N ARG A 117 7.87 11.02 -15.73
CA ARG A 117 8.05 12.09 -16.74
C ARG A 117 7.87 13.50 -16.16
N SER A 118 6.98 13.66 -15.18
CA SER A 118 6.65 14.97 -14.60
C SER A 118 7.56 15.37 -13.43
N CYS A 119 7.95 14.41 -12.60
CA CYS A 119 8.70 14.61 -11.36
C CYS A 119 9.56 13.36 -11.07
N PRO A 120 10.71 13.23 -11.77
CA PRO A 120 11.55 12.04 -11.69
C PRO A 120 11.94 11.69 -10.24
N ARG A 121 11.89 10.40 -9.91
CA ARG A 121 12.34 9.82 -8.63
C ARG A 121 11.74 10.47 -7.39
N THR A 122 10.51 10.96 -7.48
CA THR A 122 9.87 11.74 -6.42
C THR A 122 8.74 10.98 -5.73
N VAL A 123 7.77 10.44 -6.49
CA VAL A 123 6.57 9.79 -5.94
C VAL A 123 6.79 8.28 -5.82
N SER A 124 6.55 7.73 -4.63
CA SER A 124 6.70 6.29 -4.36
C SER A 124 5.57 5.49 -5.01
N CYS A 125 5.86 4.25 -5.37
CA CYS A 125 4.84 3.31 -5.84
C CYS A 125 3.79 3.03 -4.74
N ALA A 126 4.21 3.00 -3.48
CA ALA A 126 3.34 2.82 -2.32
C ALA A 126 2.27 3.93 -2.22
N ASP A 127 2.65 5.19 -2.46
CA ASP A 127 1.67 6.29 -2.47
C ASP A 127 0.82 6.30 -3.75
N ILE A 128 1.34 5.83 -4.90
CA ILE A 128 0.52 5.65 -6.11
C ILE A 128 -0.60 4.65 -5.85
N LEU A 129 -0.34 3.53 -5.16
CA LEU A 129 -1.37 2.56 -4.77
C LEU A 129 -2.45 3.19 -3.89
N ALA A 130 -2.03 3.96 -2.88
CA ALA A 130 -2.95 4.62 -1.97
C ALA A 130 -3.84 5.65 -2.69
N PHE A 131 -3.26 6.46 -3.57
CA PHE A 131 -4.02 7.40 -4.40
C PHE A 131 -4.95 6.69 -5.38
N ALA A 132 -4.47 5.62 -6.03
CA ALA A 132 -5.27 4.87 -6.99
C ALA A 132 -6.48 4.18 -6.34
N ALA A 133 -6.33 3.64 -5.13
CA ALA A 133 -7.43 3.11 -4.34
C ALA A 133 -8.46 4.19 -3.99
N ARG A 134 -8.01 5.39 -3.56
CA ARG A 134 -8.91 6.52 -3.29
C ARG A 134 -9.66 6.95 -4.53
N ASP A 135 -8.97 7.16 -5.64
CA ASP A 135 -9.60 7.60 -6.89
C ASP A 135 -10.61 6.54 -7.40
N SER A 136 -10.31 5.26 -7.19
CA SER A 136 -11.23 4.15 -7.50
C SER A 136 -12.50 4.20 -6.64
N ILE A 137 -12.39 4.47 -5.34
CA ILE A 137 -13.53 4.65 -4.43
C ILE A 137 -14.37 5.87 -4.83
N THR A 138 -13.74 6.97 -5.23
CA THR A 138 -14.45 8.15 -5.73
C THR A 138 -15.24 7.83 -7.00
N LEU A 139 -14.67 7.07 -7.93
CA LEU A 139 -15.34 6.71 -9.19
C LEU A 139 -16.55 5.78 -9.00
N THR A 140 -16.49 4.85 -8.03
CA THR A 140 -17.55 3.85 -7.82
C THR A 140 -18.61 4.26 -6.81
N GLY A 141 -18.25 5.05 -5.80
CA GLY A 141 -19.13 5.40 -4.67
C GLY A 141 -19.33 6.89 -4.44
N ASN A 142 -18.69 7.76 -5.24
CA ASN A 142 -18.72 9.22 -5.06
C ASN A 142 -18.24 9.68 -3.66
N VAL A 143 -17.40 8.87 -3.01
CA VAL A 143 -16.81 9.18 -1.71
C VAL A 143 -15.47 9.89 -1.94
N VAL A 144 -15.30 11.06 -1.31
CA VAL A 144 -14.09 11.87 -1.42
C VAL A 144 -13.42 11.98 -0.06
N TYR A 145 -12.15 11.60 -0.01
CA TYR A 145 -11.31 11.76 1.17
C TYR A 145 -9.86 12.04 0.77
N SER A 146 -9.14 12.71 1.68
CA SER A 146 -7.72 13.02 1.52
C SER A 146 -6.88 11.82 1.96
N VAL A 147 -5.80 11.53 1.21
CA VAL A 147 -4.88 10.44 1.51
C VAL A 147 -3.57 11.02 2.04
N PRO A 148 -3.17 10.70 3.28
CA PRO A 148 -1.83 11.00 3.75
C PRO A 148 -0.78 10.25 2.91
N ALA A 149 0.27 10.96 2.48
CA ALA A 149 1.35 10.41 1.67
C ALA A 149 2.72 10.66 2.32
N GLY A 150 3.77 10.13 1.71
CA GLY A 150 5.12 10.05 2.26
C GLY A 150 5.60 8.61 2.49
N ARG A 151 4.87 7.60 1.98
CA ARG A 151 5.30 6.20 2.04
C ARG A 151 6.54 6.00 1.17
N ARG A 152 7.33 4.97 1.48
CA ARG A 152 8.50 4.58 0.69
C ARG A 152 8.34 3.15 0.23
N ASP A 153 8.96 2.85 -0.91
CA ASP A 153 8.89 1.53 -1.53
C ASP A 153 9.83 0.56 -0.80
N GLY A 154 9.27 -0.58 -0.40
CA GLY A 154 9.99 -1.73 0.11
C GLY A 154 10.71 -2.48 -1.01
N SER A 155 11.72 -3.27 -0.63
CA SER A 155 12.55 -4.05 -1.56
C SER A 155 12.42 -5.56 -1.38
N ILE A 156 11.47 -6.00 -0.54
CA ILE A 156 11.29 -7.41 -0.17
C ILE A 156 9.84 -7.79 -0.46
N SER A 157 9.65 -8.78 -1.33
CA SER A 157 8.36 -9.41 -1.56
C SER A 157 8.48 -10.92 -1.47
N ARG A 158 7.63 -11.59 -0.67
CA ARG A 158 7.69 -13.03 -0.46
C ARG A 158 6.30 -13.63 -0.52
N GLU A 159 6.14 -14.70 -1.29
CA GLU A 159 4.90 -15.47 -1.35
C GLU A 159 4.40 -15.89 0.03
N GLU A 160 5.31 -16.34 0.89
CA GLU A 160 4.98 -16.78 2.26
C GLU A 160 4.40 -15.64 3.10
N ASP A 161 4.91 -14.41 2.95
CA ASP A 161 4.40 -13.26 3.69
C ASP A 161 2.92 -12.99 3.29
N ALA A 162 2.58 -13.12 2.00
CA ALA A 162 1.19 -13.04 1.54
C ALA A 162 0.31 -14.17 2.11
N ASN A 163 0.78 -15.42 2.05
CA ASN A 163 0.04 -16.58 2.56
C ASN A 163 -0.25 -16.48 4.06
N ASN A 164 0.68 -15.95 4.83
CA ASN A 164 0.57 -15.88 6.28
C ASN A 164 -0.26 -14.68 6.77
N ASN A 165 -0.44 -13.65 5.95
CA ASN A 165 -1.08 -12.40 6.36
C ASN A 165 -2.43 -12.11 5.72
N LEU A 166 -2.71 -12.60 4.51
CA LEU A 166 -3.96 -12.31 3.82
C LEU A 166 -5.09 -13.23 4.32
N PRO A 167 -6.25 -12.69 4.72
CA PRO A 167 -7.38 -13.49 5.16
C PRO A 167 -8.00 -14.27 3.98
N PRO A 168 -8.12 -15.60 4.05
CA PRO A 168 -8.89 -16.38 3.08
C PRO A 168 -10.41 -16.20 3.31
N PRO A 169 -11.24 -16.44 2.29
CA PRO A 169 -12.70 -16.28 2.37
C PRO A 169 -13.38 -17.32 3.28
N THR A 170 -12.64 -18.34 3.74
CA THR A 170 -13.13 -19.42 4.61
C THR A 170 -12.99 -19.11 6.11
N PHE A 171 -12.43 -17.94 6.47
CA PHE A 171 -12.31 -17.55 7.88
C PHE A 171 -13.67 -17.34 8.55
N THR A 172 -13.75 -17.73 9.82
CA THR A 172 -14.86 -17.33 10.72
C THR A 172 -14.75 -15.86 11.10
N ALA A 173 -15.83 -15.28 11.64
CA ALA A 173 -15.83 -13.90 12.12
C ALA A 173 -14.70 -13.63 13.14
N GLN A 174 -14.47 -14.54 14.09
CA GLN A 174 -13.39 -14.38 15.08
C GLN A 174 -12.00 -14.40 14.42
N GLN A 175 -11.78 -15.30 13.45
CA GLN A 175 -10.51 -15.35 12.71
C GLN A 175 -10.26 -14.08 11.89
N LEU A 176 -11.30 -13.46 11.33
CA LEU A 176 -11.20 -12.17 10.66
C LEU A 176 -10.85 -11.05 11.65
N ILE A 177 -11.54 -10.98 12.80
CA ILE A 177 -11.24 -10.00 13.87
C ILE A 177 -9.78 -10.10 14.29
N ASP A 178 -9.30 -11.32 14.58
CA ASP A 178 -7.92 -11.54 15.00
C ASP A 178 -6.90 -11.16 13.91
N ARG A 179 -7.22 -11.44 12.64
CA ARG A 179 -6.36 -11.08 11.50
C ARG A 179 -6.21 -9.57 11.34
N PHE A 180 -7.31 -8.83 11.45
CA PHE A 180 -7.32 -7.37 11.34
C PHE A 180 -6.68 -6.71 12.57
N LYS A 181 -6.86 -7.30 13.76
CA LYS A 181 -6.18 -6.85 14.98
C LYS A 181 -4.66 -6.90 14.87
N ASN A 182 -4.10 -7.90 14.18
CA ASN A 182 -2.66 -7.97 13.88
C ASN A 182 -2.17 -6.84 12.97
N LYS A 183 -3.08 -6.10 12.35
CA LYS A 183 -2.82 -4.90 11.54
C LYS A 183 -3.26 -3.62 12.25
N THR A 184 -3.42 -3.67 13.57
CA THR A 184 -3.89 -2.56 14.41
C THR A 184 -5.27 -2.01 14.06
N LEU A 185 -6.09 -2.82 13.37
CA LEU A 185 -7.47 -2.50 13.01
C LEU A 185 -8.45 -3.16 13.97
N THR A 186 -9.46 -2.41 14.37
CA THR A 186 -10.57 -2.85 15.23
C THR A 186 -11.56 -3.74 14.47
N ALA A 187 -12.47 -4.40 15.20
CA ALA A 187 -13.56 -5.16 14.59
C ALA A 187 -14.51 -4.27 13.77
N GLU A 188 -14.76 -3.03 14.23
CA GLU A 188 -15.55 -2.04 13.50
C GLU A 188 -14.88 -1.67 12.18
N GLU A 189 -13.57 -1.37 12.19
CA GLU A 189 -12.82 -1.08 10.97
C GLU A 189 -12.78 -2.27 10.01
N MET A 190 -12.72 -3.51 10.53
CA MET A 190 -12.83 -4.72 9.71
C MET A 190 -14.19 -4.80 9.00
N VAL A 191 -15.30 -4.48 9.69
CA VAL A 191 -16.63 -4.42 9.08
C VAL A 191 -16.72 -3.31 8.04
N LEU A 192 -16.21 -2.11 8.35
CA LEU A 192 -16.19 -0.98 7.42
C LEU A 192 -15.40 -1.29 6.14
N LEU A 193 -14.20 -1.87 6.28
CA LEU A 193 -13.36 -2.25 5.15
C LEU A 193 -13.94 -3.42 4.34
N SER A 194 -14.69 -4.32 4.98
CA SER A 194 -15.42 -5.38 4.27
C SER A 194 -16.49 -4.82 3.33
N GLY A 195 -16.95 -3.58 3.55
CA GLY A 195 -17.82 -2.84 2.64
C GLY A 195 -17.24 -2.66 1.23
N ALA A 196 -15.92 -2.80 1.03
CA ALA A 196 -15.29 -2.81 -0.29
C ALA A 196 -15.82 -3.93 -1.21
N HIS A 197 -16.39 -5.01 -0.64
CA HIS A 197 -17.06 -6.06 -1.41
C HIS A 197 -18.41 -5.63 -2.04
N THR A 198 -18.84 -4.37 -1.85
CA THR A 198 -19.98 -3.78 -2.58
C THR A 198 -19.74 -3.67 -4.09
N VAL A 199 -18.47 -3.67 -4.52
CA VAL A 199 -18.07 -3.69 -5.93
C VAL A 199 -17.07 -4.81 -6.21
N GLY A 200 -16.93 -5.16 -7.49
CA GLY A 200 -15.94 -6.13 -7.95
C GLY A 200 -16.54 -7.48 -8.31
N ARG A 201 -15.71 -8.51 -8.25
CA ARG A 201 -16.04 -9.89 -8.62
C ARG A 201 -15.18 -10.87 -7.85
N SER A 202 -15.64 -12.12 -7.77
CA SER A 202 -14.91 -13.22 -7.15
C SER A 202 -14.87 -14.43 -8.08
N PHE A 203 -13.83 -15.27 -7.94
CA PHE A 203 -13.80 -16.56 -8.61
C PHE A 203 -14.70 -17.55 -7.88
N CYS A 204 -15.34 -18.48 -8.61
CA CYS A 204 -16.20 -19.51 -8.00
C CYS A 204 -15.47 -20.31 -6.90
N SER A 205 -14.18 -20.59 -7.09
CA SER A 205 -13.34 -21.31 -6.12
C SER A 205 -13.27 -20.64 -4.74
N SER A 206 -13.57 -19.34 -4.62
CA SER A 206 -13.58 -18.64 -3.34
C SER A 206 -14.81 -18.92 -2.48
N PHE A 207 -15.88 -19.49 -3.03
CA PHE A 207 -17.13 -19.72 -2.29
C PHE A 207 -17.87 -21.02 -2.64
N VAL A 208 -17.39 -21.81 -3.61
CA VAL A 208 -18.06 -23.03 -4.08
C VAL A 208 -18.30 -24.06 -2.97
N ASP A 209 -17.42 -24.13 -1.96
CA ASP A 209 -17.59 -25.03 -0.81
C ASP A 209 -18.86 -24.73 -0.01
N ARG A 210 -19.31 -23.47 0.03
CA ARG A 210 -20.57 -23.06 0.68
C ARG A 210 -21.80 -23.58 -0.07
N ILE A 211 -21.65 -23.93 -1.35
CA ILE A 211 -22.74 -24.40 -2.21
C ILE A 211 -22.81 -25.93 -2.19
N TRP A 212 -21.68 -26.62 -2.27
CA TRP A 212 -21.66 -28.08 -2.45
C TRP A 212 -21.37 -28.89 -1.18
N ASN A 213 -20.66 -28.34 -0.20
CA ASN A 213 -20.19 -29.11 0.96
C ASN A 213 -20.97 -28.85 2.26
N GLY A 214 -21.98 -27.96 2.26
CA GLY A 214 -22.97 -27.76 3.34
C GLY A 214 -22.44 -27.33 4.72
N ASN A 215 -21.13 -27.31 4.93
CA ASN A 215 -20.49 -27.14 6.24
C ASN A 215 -20.17 -25.67 6.60
N THR A 216 -20.49 -24.72 5.73
CA THR A 216 -20.27 -23.29 5.98
C THR A 216 -21.56 -22.53 5.71
N PRO A 217 -22.31 -22.11 6.75
CA PRO A 217 -23.58 -21.41 6.59
C PRO A 217 -23.47 -20.14 5.73
N ILE A 218 -24.57 -19.77 5.06
CA ILE A 218 -24.70 -18.49 4.33
C ILE A 218 -24.69 -17.32 5.30
#